data_AF-A0AAJ1MCE3-F1
#
_entry.id   AF-A0AAJ1MCE3-F1
#
_cell.length_a   1.000
_cell.length_b   1.000
_cell.length_c   1.000
_cell.angle_alpha   90.00
_cell.angle_beta   90.00
_cell.angle_gamma   90.00
#
_symmetry.space_group_name_H-M   'P 1'
#
loop_
_entity.id
_entity.type
_entity.pdbx_description
1 polymer ?
#
loop_
_entity_poly.entity_id
_entity_poly.type
_entity_poly.pdbx_seq_one_letter_code
_entity_poly.pdbx_strand_id
1 'polypeptide(L)'
;MAKGRYQKWLESENLVLLEGWKRNGLTDKQIAENMGISVNTLDKWKQRFVQIRQALKIGHESANYAVERKLFQKAMKGNTTAMIFWLKNNWRDKYNDSALSPEEREMIKARKESVIQDTRIKKLRADAIERLETSENDAGDKTVLIDDIGGIDDGDDKA
;
A
#
# COMPACT_ATOMS: atom_id res chain seq x y z
N MET A 1 38.24 1.32 -14.83
CA MET A 1 37.02 2.16 -14.76
C MET A 1 35.89 1.33 -14.17
N ALA A 2 35.34 1.70 -13.02
CA ALA A 2 34.21 0.99 -12.44
C ALA A 2 33.00 1.12 -13.38
N LYS A 3 32.66 0.04 -14.08
CA LYS A 3 31.44 -0.06 -14.89
C LYS A 3 30.26 0.25 -13.98
N GLY A 4 29.52 1.32 -14.27
CA GLY A 4 28.43 1.76 -13.41
C GLY A 4 27.36 0.66 -13.29
N ARG A 5 26.83 0.47 -12.08
CA ARG A 5 25.84 -0.59 -11.76
C ARG A 5 24.63 -0.63 -12.70
N TYR A 6 24.34 0.46 -13.41
CA TYR A 6 23.25 0.56 -14.39
C TYR A 6 23.40 -0.37 -15.60
N GLN A 7 24.62 -0.72 -16.00
CA GLN A 7 24.86 -1.50 -17.24
C GLN A 7 24.21 -2.88 -17.16
N LYS A 8 24.30 -3.54 -16.00
CA LYS A 8 23.61 -4.80 -15.72
C LYS A 8 22.11 -4.66 -15.98
N TRP A 9 21.50 -3.58 -15.50
CA TRP A 9 20.06 -3.34 -15.62
C TRP A 9 19.60 -2.87 -17.01
N LEU A 10 20.53 -2.69 -17.95
CA LEU A 10 20.23 -2.46 -19.37
C LEU A 10 20.25 -3.76 -20.20
N GLU A 11 20.70 -4.87 -19.60
CA GLU A 11 20.64 -6.19 -20.23
C GLU A 11 19.18 -6.65 -20.36
N SER A 12 18.89 -7.38 -21.43
CA SER A 12 17.53 -7.83 -21.79
C SER A 12 16.86 -8.64 -20.67
N GLU A 13 17.59 -9.55 -20.03
CA GLU A 13 17.07 -10.37 -18.92
C GLU A 13 16.65 -9.52 -17.72
N ASN A 14 17.46 -8.52 -17.35
CA ASN A 14 17.16 -7.65 -16.22
C ASN A 14 16.01 -6.68 -16.53
N LEU A 15 15.85 -6.25 -17.79
CA LEU A 15 14.68 -5.48 -18.21
C LEU A 15 13.39 -6.30 -18.09
N VAL A 16 13.41 -7.58 -18.47
CA VAL A 16 12.28 -8.50 -18.29
C VAL A 16 11.94 -8.68 -16.81
N LEU A 17 12.96 -8.75 -15.95
CA LEU A 17 12.78 -8.83 -14.50
C LEU A 17 12.09 -7.58 -13.94
N LEU A 18 12.52 -6.38 -14.36
CA LEU A 18 11.90 -5.10 -13.98
C LEU A 18 10.43 -5.03 -14.41
N GLU A 19 10.12 -5.46 -15.64
CA GLU A 19 8.74 -5.58 -16.13
C GLU A 19 7.92 -6.57 -15.29
N GLY A 20 8.51 -7.70 -14.90
CA GLY A 20 7.87 -8.69 -14.03
C GLY A 20 7.50 -8.09 -12.67
N TRP A 21 8.44 -7.39 -12.04
CA TRP A 21 8.20 -6.73 -10.75
C TRP A 21 7.09 -5.69 -10.81
N LYS A 22 7.08 -4.83 -11.83
CA LYS A 22 6.00 -3.84 -11.98
C LYS A 22 4.64 -4.47 -12.26
N ARG A 23 4.61 -5.52 -13.08
CA ARG A 23 3.40 -6.31 -13.30
C ARG A 23 2.90 -6.97 -12.03
N ASN A 24 3.78 -7.38 -11.12
CA ASN A 24 3.41 -7.92 -9.81
C ASN A 24 3.01 -6.85 -8.78
N GLY A 25 3.03 -5.57 -9.16
CA GLY A 25 2.58 -4.46 -8.30
C GLY A 25 3.65 -3.94 -7.35
N LEU A 26 4.92 -4.27 -7.54
CA LEU A 26 5.99 -3.73 -6.71
C LEU A 26 6.10 -2.20 -6.90
N THR A 27 6.30 -1.51 -5.79
CA THR A 27 6.59 -0.08 -5.76
C THR A 27 8.02 0.21 -6.21
N ASP A 28 8.28 1.44 -6.66
CA ASP A 28 9.64 1.85 -7.05
C ASP A 28 10.62 1.74 -5.88
N LYS A 29 10.14 1.89 -4.64
CA LYS A 29 10.94 1.67 -3.44
C LYS A 29 11.41 0.23 -3.32
N GLN A 30 10.50 -0.74 -3.44
CA GLN A 30 10.80 -2.17 -3.37
C GLN A 30 11.69 -2.61 -4.54
N ILE A 31 11.47 -2.06 -5.74
CA ILE A 31 12.32 -2.34 -6.90
C ILE A 31 13.74 -1.81 -6.66
N ALA A 32 13.89 -0.59 -6.17
CA ALA A 32 15.21 -0.03 -5.86
C ALA A 32 15.95 -0.86 -4.79
N GLU A 33 15.24 -1.34 -3.77
CA GLU A 33 15.75 -2.24 -2.74
C GLU A 33 16.25 -3.57 -3.33
N ASN A 34 15.44 -4.22 -4.18
CA ASN A 34 15.83 -5.45 -4.89
C ASN A 34 17.05 -5.24 -5.79
N MET A 35 17.23 -4.04 -6.32
CA MET A 35 18.38 -3.66 -7.15
C MET A 35 19.62 -3.28 -6.34
N GLY A 36 19.50 -3.13 -5.02
CA GLY A 36 20.57 -2.64 -4.14
C GLY A 36 20.94 -1.18 -4.40
N ILE A 37 19.98 -0.34 -4.79
CA ILE A 37 20.18 1.10 -5.05
C ILE A 37 19.18 1.95 -4.27
N SER A 38 19.47 3.25 -4.13
CA SER A 38 18.49 4.19 -3.60
C SER A 38 17.40 4.51 -4.62
N VAL A 39 16.20 4.85 -4.13
CA VAL A 39 15.06 5.28 -4.98
C VAL A 39 15.44 6.45 -5.88
N ASN A 40 16.16 7.44 -5.35
CA ASN A 40 16.68 8.57 -6.13
C ASN A 40 17.61 8.13 -7.27
N THR A 41 18.37 7.04 -7.09
CA THR A 41 19.21 6.49 -8.16
C THR A 41 18.35 5.85 -9.25
N LEU A 42 17.31 5.11 -8.86
CA LEU A 42 16.34 4.54 -9.79
C LEU A 42 15.61 5.63 -10.60
N ASP A 43 15.22 6.74 -9.95
CA ASP A 43 14.60 7.88 -10.64
C ASP A 43 15.51 8.51 -11.69
N LYS A 44 16.79 8.74 -11.33
CA LYS A 44 17.80 9.20 -12.28
C LYS A 44 17.98 8.22 -13.44
N TRP A 45 17.92 6.91 -13.20
CA TRP A 45 18.03 5.91 -14.26
C TRP A 45 16.81 5.90 -15.18
N LYS A 46 15.59 6.02 -14.66
CA LYS A 46 14.37 6.17 -15.47
C LYS A 46 14.41 7.41 -16.37
N GLN A 47 15.02 8.49 -15.91
CA GLN A 47 15.18 9.71 -16.72
C GLN A 47 16.20 9.49 -17.84
N ARG A 48 17.37 8.90 -17.52
CA ARG A 48 18.49 8.74 -18.45
C ARG A 48 18.34 7.58 -19.44
N PHE A 49 17.68 6.50 -19.05
CA PHE A 49 17.60 5.27 -19.83
C PHE A 49 16.15 4.91 -20.14
N VAL A 50 15.78 5.08 -21.41
CA VAL A 50 14.42 4.82 -21.89
C VAL A 50 14.02 3.36 -21.68
N GLN A 51 14.96 2.41 -21.81
CA GLN A 51 14.67 0.99 -21.61
C GLN A 51 14.14 0.70 -20.19
N ILE A 52 14.83 1.21 -19.17
CA ILE A 52 14.42 1.02 -17.76
C ILE A 52 13.08 1.70 -17.50
N ARG A 53 12.88 2.92 -18.01
CA ARG A 53 11.60 3.62 -17.87
C ARG A 53 10.45 2.84 -18.51
N GLN A 54 10.69 2.28 -19.69
CA GLN A 54 9.67 1.52 -20.42
C GLN A 54 9.35 0.20 -19.72
N ALA A 55 10.38 -0.51 -19.24
CA ALA A 55 10.22 -1.71 -18.43
C ALA A 55 9.36 -1.44 -17.18
N LEU A 56 9.49 -0.25 -16.60
CA LEU A 56 8.76 0.14 -15.40
C LEU A 56 7.43 0.87 -15.66
N LYS A 57 7.01 1.01 -16.91
CA LYS A 57 5.83 1.82 -17.28
C LYS A 57 4.50 1.11 -17.02
N ILE A 58 4.45 -0.20 -17.23
CA ILE A 58 3.22 -0.98 -17.12
C ILE A 58 3.08 -1.47 -15.67
N GLY A 59 2.19 -0.81 -14.92
CA GLY A 59 1.83 -1.26 -13.58
C GLY A 59 0.89 -2.47 -13.58
N HIS A 60 0.72 -3.08 -12.41
CA HIS A 60 -0.15 -4.25 -12.18
C HIS A 60 -1.58 -4.06 -12.70
N GLU A 61 -2.25 -2.95 -12.37
CA GLU A 61 -3.62 -2.70 -12.82
C GLU A 61 -3.73 -2.63 -14.34
N SER A 62 -2.82 -1.90 -14.99
CA SER A 62 -2.78 -1.81 -16.47
C SER A 62 -2.53 -3.17 -17.12
N ALA A 63 -1.68 -4.01 -16.51
CA ALA A 63 -1.44 -5.37 -16.98
C ALA A 63 -2.70 -6.25 -16.84
N ASN A 64 -3.39 -6.16 -15.70
CA ASN A 64 -4.63 -6.89 -15.46
C ASN A 64 -5.73 -6.46 -16.45
N TYR A 65 -5.94 -5.15 -16.65
CA TYR A 65 -6.89 -4.65 -17.64
C TYR A 65 -6.58 -5.14 -19.07
N ALA A 66 -5.30 -5.24 -19.44
CA ALA A 66 -4.91 -5.77 -20.74
C ALA A 66 -5.28 -7.26 -20.90
N VAL A 67 -5.10 -8.06 -19.83
CA VAL A 67 -5.52 -9.46 -19.80
C VAL A 67 -7.03 -9.59 -19.83
N GLU A 68 -7.75 -8.82 -19.01
CA GLU A 68 -9.21 -8.77 -18.98
C GLU A 68 -9.81 -8.44 -20.35
N ARG A 69 -9.26 -7.45 -21.05
CA ARG A 69 -9.70 -7.10 -22.41
C ARG A 69 -9.53 -8.27 -23.39
N LYS A 70 -8.38 -8.94 -23.36
CA LYS A 70 -8.13 -10.10 -24.23
C LYS A 70 -9.04 -11.28 -23.89
N LEU A 71 -9.26 -11.54 -22.60
CA LEU A 71 -10.18 -12.56 -22.11
C LEU A 71 -11.61 -12.27 -22.62
N PHE A 72 -12.10 -11.04 -22.43
CA PHE A 72 -13.40 -10.61 -22.90
C PHE A 72 -13.55 -10.80 -24.41
N GLN A 73 -12.57 -10.38 -25.21
CA GLN A 73 -12.59 -10.58 -26.66
C GLN A 73 -12.62 -12.06 -27.05
N LYS A 74 -11.88 -12.93 -26.35
CA LYS A 74 -11.94 -14.38 -26.59
C LYS A 74 -13.31 -14.95 -26.24
N ALA A 75 -13.90 -14.52 -25.12
CA ALA A 75 -15.23 -14.93 -24.72
C ALA A 75 -16.29 -14.52 -25.77
N MET A 76 -16.24 -13.27 -26.24
CA MET A 76 -17.13 -12.76 -27.29
C MET A 76 -16.99 -13.50 -28.62
N LYS A 77 -15.82 -14.10 -28.90
CA LYS A 77 -15.58 -14.95 -30.07
C LYS A 77 -16.03 -16.41 -29.88
N GLY A 78 -16.68 -16.74 -28.77
CA GLY A 78 -17.22 -18.07 -28.51
C GLY A 78 -16.21 -19.06 -27.90
N ASN A 79 -15.08 -18.60 -27.35
CA ASN A 79 -14.20 -19.50 -26.61
C ASN A 79 -14.85 -19.91 -25.28
N THR A 80 -15.31 -21.17 -25.19
CA THR A 80 -16.07 -21.69 -24.05
C THR A 80 -15.36 -21.49 -22.71
N THR A 81 -14.05 -21.74 -22.63
CA THR A 81 -13.29 -21.55 -21.39
C THR A 81 -13.24 -20.08 -20.96
N ALA A 82 -13.02 -19.15 -21.90
CA ALA A 82 -13.03 -17.72 -21.62
C ALA A 82 -14.43 -17.24 -21.19
N MET A 83 -15.50 -17.76 -21.81
CA MET A 83 -16.89 -17.48 -21.42
C MET A 83 -17.18 -17.97 -20.01
N ILE A 84 -16.84 -19.22 -19.68
CA ILE A 84 -17.02 -19.79 -18.34
C ILE A 84 -16.26 -18.95 -17.32
N PHE A 85 -14.98 -18.64 -17.57
CA PHE A 85 -14.17 -17.85 -16.65
C PHE A 85 -14.75 -16.45 -16.44
N TRP A 86 -15.18 -15.79 -17.52
CA TRP A 86 -15.83 -14.48 -17.45
C TRP A 86 -17.11 -14.50 -16.60
N LEU A 87 -17.98 -15.48 -16.81
CA LEU A 87 -19.24 -15.63 -16.07
C LEU A 87 -19.00 -15.94 -14.58
N LYS A 88 -18.06 -16.84 -14.25
CA LYS A 88 -17.72 -17.16 -12.85
C LYS A 88 -17.11 -15.96 -12.11
N ASN A 89 -16.36 -15.09 -12.79
CA ASN A 89 -15.76 -13.93 -12.15
C ASN A 89 -16.75 -12.76 -12.01
N ASN A 90 -17.53 -12.45 -13.05
CA ASN A 90 -18.40 -11.27 -13.08
C ASN A 90 -19.80 -11.53 -12.51
N TRP A 91 -20.34 -12.74 -12.66
CA TRP A 91 -21.63 -13.17 -12.08
C TRP A 91 -21.42 -14.31 -11.09
N ARG A 92 -20.48 -14.10 -10.16
CA ARG A 92 -20.09 -15.09 -9.16
C ARG A 92 -21.29 -15.60 -8.37
N ASP A 93 -22.19 -14.73 -7.92
CA ASP A 93 -23.35 -15.17 -7.14
C ASP A 93 -24.28 -16.09 -7.93
N LYS A 94 -24.39 -15.90 -9.25
CA LYS A 94 -25.27 -16.72 -10.11
C LYS A 94 -24.65 -18.08 -10.45
N TYR A 95 -23.33 -18.14 -10.63
CA TYR A 95 -22.63 -19.33 -11.16
C TYR A 95 -21.55 -19.90 -10.22
N ASN A 96 -21.51 -19.46 -8.96
CA ASN A 96 -20.79 -20.21 -7.94
C ASN A 96 -21.54 -21.51 -7.72
N ASP A 97 -20.80 -22.61 -7.66
CA ASP A 97 -21.29 -23.96 -7.33
C ASP A 97 -21.71 -24.05 -5.84
N SER A 98 -22.10 -22.93 -5.23
CA SER A 98 -22.44 -22.80 -3.84
C SER A 98 -23.82 -23.42 -3.61
N ALA A 99 -23.82 -24.53 -2.88
CA ALA A 99 -25.00 -25.25 -2.40
C ALA A 99 -25.90 -24.42 -1.45
N LEU A 100 -25.58 -23.15 -1.22
CA LEU A 100 -26.30 -22.26 -0.31
C LEU A 100 -27.56 -21.68 -0.99
N SER A 101 -28.68 -21.76 -0.29
CA SER A 101 -29.96 -21.12 -0.62
C SER A 101 -29.80 -19.60 -0.78
N PRO A 102 -30.65 -18.91 -1.58
CA PRO A 102 -30.66 -17.45 -1.67
C PRO A 102 -30.62 -16.74 -0.30
N GLU A 103 -31.38 -17.23 0.68
CA GLU A 103 -31.44 -16.64 2.03
C GLU A 103 -30.11 -16.77 2.77
N GLU A 104 -29.46 -17.94 2.69
CA GLU A 104 -28.17 -18.17 3.35
C GLU A 104 -27.06 -17.27 2.77
N ARG A 105 -27.12 -16.99 1.47
CA ARG A 105 -26.19 -16.06 0.79
C ARG A 105 -26.37 -14.63 1.30
N GLU A 106 -27.62 -14.20 1.48
CA GLU A 106 -27.94 -12.87 2.00
C GLU A 106 -27.48 -12.73 3.45
N MET A 107 -27.67 -13.77 4.27
CA MET A 107 -27.15 -13.81 5.64
C MET A 107 -25.61 -13.75 5.68
N ILE A 108 -24.91 -14.48 4.81
CA ILE A 108 -23.44 -14.43 4.73
C ILE A 108 -22.96 -13.03 4.32
N LYS A 109 -23.64 -12.40 3.36
CA LYS A 109 -23.34 -11.03 2.93
C LYS A 109 -23.54 -10.03 4.08
N ALA A 110 -24.65 -10.15 4.81
CA ALA A 110 -24.94 -9.31 5.98
C ALA A 110 -23.92 -9.51 7.10
N ARG A 111 -23.54 -10.77 7.41
CA ARG A 111 -22.48 -11.08 8.39
C ARG A 111 -21.12 -10.52 7.96
N LYS A 112 -20.78 -10.62 6.67
CA LYS A 112 -19.53 -10.06 6.16
C LYS A 112 -19.51 -8.54 6.30
N GLU A 113 -20.61 -7.88 5.98
CA GLU A 113 -20.76 -6.44 6.15
C GLU A 113 -20.64 -6.02 7.62
N SER A 114 -21.33 -6.72 8.54
CA SER A 114 -21.24 -6.42 9.96
C SER A 114 -19.81 -6.54 10.48
N VAL A 115 -19.08 -7.59 10.08
CA VAL A 115 -17.67 -7.77 10.43
C VAL A 115 -16.79 -6.63 9.90
N ILE A 116 -17.03 -6.16 8.68
CA ILE A 116 -16.29 -5.01 8.11
C ILE A 116 -16.57 -3.74 8.90
N GLN A 117 -17.83 -3.47 9.24
CA GLN A 117 -18.21 -2.30 10.04
C GLN A 117 -17.61 -2.36 11.44
N ASP A 118 -17.69 -3.52 12.10
CA ASP A 118 -17.08 -3.73 13.42
C ASP A 118 -15.56 -3.52 13.38
N THR A 119 -14.90 -4.01 12.34
CA THR A 119 -13.46 -3.82 12.13
C THR A 119 -13.13 -2.34 11.94
N ARG A 120 -13.96 -1.62 11.19
CA ARG A 120 -13.81 -0.17 10.97
C ARG A 120 -14.00 0.61 12.26
N ILE A 121 -15.00 0.27 13.08
CA ILE A 121 -15.24 0.88 14.39
C ILE A 121 -14.05 0.62 15.32
N LYS A 122 -13.54 -0.62 15.39
CA LYS A 122 -12.37 -0.96 16.20
C LYS A 122 -11.14 -0.16 15.79
N LYS A 123 -10.90 0.00 14.49
CA LYS A 123 -9.79 0.81 13.98
C LYS A 123 -9.94 2.29 14.36
N LEU A 124 -11.13 2.88 14.14
CA LEU A 124 -11.39 4.27 14.52
C LEU A 124 -11.24 4.51 16.02
N ARG A 125 -11.67 3.55 16.86
CA ARG A 125 -11.48 3.61 18.31
C ARG A 125 -9.99 3.55 18.68
N ALA A 126 -9.23 2.66 18.06
CA ALA A 126 -7.78 2.57 18.28
C ALA A 126 -7.07 3.86 17.88
N ASP A 127 -7.36 4.40 16.69
CA ASP A 127 -6.79 5.66 16.20
C ASP A 127 -7.17 6.85 17.12
N ALA A 128 -8.38 6.85 17.70
CA ALA A 128 -8.80 7.89 18.63
C ALA A 128 -8.07 7.82 19.98
N ILE A 129 -7.83 6.60 20.49
CA ILE A 129 -7.05 6.38 21.72
C ILE A 129 -5.61 6.84 21.51
N GLU A 130 -4.97 6.45 20.41
CA GLU A 130 -3.59 6.86 20.09
C GLU A 130 -3.46 8.39 20.02
N ARG A 131 -4.43 9.08 19.41
CA ARG A 131 -4.45 10.55 19.35
C ARG A 131 -4.58 11.20 20.72
N LEU A 132 -5.40 10.63 21.61
CA LEU A 132 -5.54 11.14 22.98
C LEU A 132 -4.24 10.93 23.77
N GLU A 133 -3.61 9.76 23.67
CA GLU A 133 -2.32 9.47 24.31
C GLU A 133 -1.21 10.40 23.82
N THR A 134 -1.18 10.73 22.52
CA THR A 134 -0.21 11.71 21.98
C THR A 134 -0.47 13.14 22.46
N SER A 135 -1.74 13.49 22.73
CA SER A 135 -2.11 14.82 23.24
C SER A 135 -1.85 14.97 24.74
N GLU A 136 -2.01 13.91 25.53
CA GLU A 136 -1.69 13.92 26.96
C GLU A 136 -0.17 14.02 27.21
N ASN A 137 0.64 13.33 26.39
CA ASN A 137 2.10 13.42 26.48
C ASN A 137 2.66 14.81 26.13
N ASP A 138 2.00 15.58 25.25
CA ASP A 138 2.38 16.97 24.92
C ASP A 138 1.96 17.98 26.00
N ALA A 139 0.91 17.67 26.77
CA ALA A 139 0.46 18.51 27.90
C ALA A 139 1.27 18.25 29.19
N GLY A 140 1.83 17.05 29.37
CA GLY A 140 2.60 16.64 30.55
C GLY A 140 4.00 17.25 30.67
N ASP A 141 4.55 17.82 29.60
CA ASP A 141 5.93 18.37 29.56
C ASP A 141 6.01 19.87 29.95
N LYS A 142 4.88 20.47 30.38
CA LYS A 142 4.83 21.84 30.91
C LYS A 142 4.75 21.87 32.44
N THR A 143 5.62 21.13 33.13
CA THR A 143 5.87 21.44 34.55
C THR A 143 6.74 22.69 34.63
N VAL A 144 6.12 23.84 34.92
CA VAL A 144 6.82 25.09 35.23
C VAL A 144 7.66 24.86 36.49
N LEU A 145 8.97 24.79 36.34
CA LEU A 145 9.92 24.86 37.44
C LEU A 145 9.75 26.25 38.08
N ILE A 146 9.12 26.29 39.25
CA ILE A 146 9.13 27.47 40.12
C ILE A 146 10.52 27.46 40.76
N ASP A 147 11.45 28.23 40.20
CA ASP A 147 12.78 28.39 40.78
C ASP A 147 12.68 28.97 42.19
N ASP A 148 13.40 28.32 43.09
CA ASP A 148 13.55 28.66 44.50
C ASP A 148 13.89 30.14 44.70
N ILE A 149 12.95 30.91 45.27
CA ILE A 149 13.28 32.21 45.90
C ILE A 149 14.02 31.88 47.20
N GLY A 150 15.34 31.76 47.08
CA GLY A 150 16.27 31.83 48.20
C GLY A 150 16.48 33.29 48.61
N GLY A 151 16.50 33.52 49.92
CA GLY A 151 17.02 34.75 50.53
C GLY A 151 16.03 35.48 51.43
N ILE A 152 15.72 34.88 52.58
CA ILE A 152 15.37 35.66 53.77
C ILE A 152 16.70 36.25 54.27
N ASP A 153 16.87 37.56 54.07
CA ASP A 153 17.93 38.35 54.70
C ASP A 153 17.34 38.97 55.96
N ASP A 154 17.60 38.33 57.10
CA ASP A 154 17.38 38.86 58.43
C ASP A 154 18.56 39.79 58.77
N GLY A 155 18.28 41.06 59.11
CA GLY A 155 19.32 41.93 59.67
C GLY A 155 19.00 43.42 59.69
N ASP A 156 18.17 43.81 60.66
CA ASP A 156 18.26 45.00 61.52
C ASP A 156 19.08 46.23 61.07
N ASP A 157 18.47 47.43 61.08
CA ASP A 157 18.90 48.46 62.04
C ASP A 157 17.97 49.70 62.16
N LYS A 158 17.85 50.16 63.42
CA LYS A 158 17.37 51.45 63.96
C LYS A 158 15.90 51.61 64.39
N ALA A 159 15.65 51.27 65.66
CA ALA A 159 15.74 52.24 66.77
C ALA A 159 16.35 51.58 68.02
#